data_AF-A0A855IVZ6-F1
#
_entry.id   AF-A0A855IVZ6-F1
#
_cell.length_a   1.000
_cell.length_b   1.000
_cell.length_c   1.000
_cell.angle_alpha   90.00
_cell.angle_beta   90.00
_cell.angle_gamma   90.00
#
_symmetry.space_group_name_H-M   'P 1'
#
loop_
_entity.id
_entity.type
_entity.pdbx_description
1 polymer ?
#
loop_
_entity_poly.entity_id
_entity_poly.type
_entity_poly.pdbx_seq_one_letter_code
_entity_poly.pdbx_strand_id
1 'polypeptide(L)'
;MLKRIGSYSKKKSGTSHFVAKQYQGIVEVLRTDTEGYWYCPVVSAFHTKTGRDHVLGSSLSQVPKQYWKSVLNPPQGSVYVLLDYKQQEPMIAAHFAGCQPLLSWYEQGEDIYQKLIQFTGIQLSREQCKQLLIGRLYGIGHHALAEKIGVSRRRVKVLLVELSKLIWPIDQYLDQSADAIRHRGIARSLDWQYAVSDLDQRLSLRNWKIQAAGADILRRACQRLDEANIPLLLTNHDSFLVRLEQEQFEDQRDKAVNALRCAAADVLDGFSLNVSIEMTQHAQEK
;
A
#
# COMPACT_ATOMS: atom_id res chain seq x y z
N MET A 1 -20.27 -1.28 16.78
CA MET A 1 -18.99 -0.70 17.25
C MET A 1 -18.93 -0.53 18.78
N LEU A 2 -19.95 0.06 19.43
CA LEU A 2 -20.01 0.29 20.90
C LEU A 2 -19.65 -0.92 21.78
N LYS A 3 -20.25 -2.09 21.55
CA LYS A 3 -19.92 -3.33 22.30
C LYS A 3 -18.42 -3.68 22.23
N ARG A 4 -17.79 -3.44 21.08
CA ARG A 4 -16.36 -3.73 20.85
C ARG A 4 -15.46 -2.74 21.58
N ILE A 5 -15.83 -1.45 21.63
CA ILE A 5 -15.11 -0.44 22.42
C ILE A 5 -15.01 -0.90 23.88
N GLY A 6 -16.15 -1.25 24.49
CA GLY A 6 -16.16 -1.73 25.88
C GLY A 6 -15.36 -3.02 26.09
N SER A 7 -15.37 -3.95 25.13
CA SER A 7 -14.57 -5.18 25.21
C SER A 7 -13.07 -4.93 25.05
N TYR A 8 -12.66 -4.11 24.09
CA TYR A 8 -11.25 -3.87 23.78
C TYR A 8 -10.58 -2.95 24.79
N SER A 9 -11.30 -1.98 25.36
CA SER A 9 -10.78 -1.14 26.46
C SER A 9 -10.52 -1.91 27.75
N LYS A 10 -11.07 -3.12 27.92
CA LYS A 10 -10.81 -3.99 29.09
C LYS A 10 -9.61 -4.92 28.90
N LYS A 11 -9.05 -5.03 27.68
CA LYS A 11 -7.93 -5.93 27.39
C LYS A 11 -6.61 -5.25 27.74
N LYS A 12 -5.63 -5.97 28.29
CA LYS A 12 -4.29 -5.42 28.58
C LYS A 12 -3.44 -5.07 27.32
N SER A 13 -3.87 -5.45 26.12
CA SER A 13 -3.12 -5.26 24.87
C SER A 13 -3.14 -3.80 24.40
N GLY A 14 -1.97 -3.22 24.12
CA GLY A 14 -1.85 -1.87 23.54
C GLY A 14 -2.58 -1.72 22.20
N THR A 15 -2.50 -2.73 21.33
CA THR A 15 -3.25 -2.76 20.06
C THR A 15 -4.76 -2.72 20.29
N SER A 16 -5.27 -3.44 21.30
CA SER A 16 -6.71 -3.43 21.60
C SER A 16 -7.18 -2.05 22.07
N HIS A 17 -6.41 -1.39 22.95
CA HIS A 17 -6.72 -0.02 23.39
C HIS A 17 -6.65 0.98 22.23
N PHE A 18 -5.66 0.86 21.35
CA PHE A 18 -5.55 1.70 20.17
C PHE A 18 -6.78 1.54 19.26
N VAL A 19 -7.20 0.31 18.97
CA VAL A 19 -8.42 0.04 18.18
C VAL A 19 -9.66 0.60 18.86
N ALA A 20 -9.78 0.47 20.19
CA ALA A 20 -10.91 1.04 20.94
C ALA A 20 -10.97 2.57 20.80
N LYS A 21 -9.83 3.26 20.88
CA LYS A 21 -9.73 4.72 20.68
C LYS A 21 -10.14 5.13 19.27
N GLN A 22 -9.68 4.40 18.25
CA GLN A 22 -10.08 4.65 16.86
C GLN A 22 -11.59 4.52 16.68
N TYR A 23 -12.17 3.43 17.19
CA TYR A 23 -13.62 3.20 17.15
C TYR A 23 -14.42 4.24 17.91
N GLN A 24 -13.93 4.71 19.05
CA GLN A 24 -14.58 5.77 19.80
C GLN A 24 -14.67 7.06 18.97
N GLY A 25 -13.55 7.52 18.40
CA GLY A 25 -13.55 8.72 17.56
C GLY A 25 -14.39 8.58 16.28
N ILE A 26 -14.46 7.38 15.69
CA ILE A 26 -15.35 7.13 14.54
C ILE A 26 -16.82 7.26 14.94
N VAL A 27 -17.22 6.71 16.10
CA VAL A 27 -18.60 6.78 16.60
C VAL A 27 -19.03 8.22 16.87
N GLU A 28 -18.14 9.07 17.36
CA GLU A 28 -18.42 10.46 17.69
C GLU A 28 -18.81 11.32 16.46
N VAL A 29 -18.36 10.94 15.26
CA VAL A 29 -18.60 11.69 14.01
C VAL A 29 -19.43 10.90 12.99
N LEU A 30 -20.03 9.81 13.44
CA LEU A 30 -20.79 8.89 12.61
C LEU A 30 -22.10 9.54 12.18
N ARG A 31 -22.40 9.49 10.87
CA ARG A 31 -23.64 10.00 10.30
C ARG A 31 -24.68 8.89 10.25
N THR A 32 -25.95 9.27 10.42
CA THR A 32 -27.09 8.35 10.42
C THR A 32 -28.13 8.79 9.42
N ASP A 33 -28.65 7.85 8.64
CA ASP A 33 -29.84 8.02 7.80
C ASP A 33 -30.73 6.77 7.86
N THR A 34 -31.72 6.69 6.97
CA THR A 34 -32.65 5.56 6.87
C THR A 34 -31.98 4.26 6.42
N GLU A 35 -30.82 4.32 5.78
CA GLU A 35 -30.08 3.18 5.23
C GLU A 35 -29.01 2.66 6.20
N GLY A 36 -28.57 3.49 7.13
CA GLY A 36 -27.84 3.06 8.31
C GLY A 36 -26.86 4.09 8.83
N TYR A 37 -25.60 3.66 8.91
CA TYR A 37 -24.53 4.34 9.63
C TYR A 37 -23.34 4.56 8.69
N TRP A 38 -22.95 5.81 8.50
CA TRP A 38 -21.93 6.20 7.54
C TRP A 38 -20.81 6.97 8.22
N TYR A 39 -19.58 6.67 7.84
CA TYR A 39 -18.41 7.41 8.28
C TYR A 39 -17.68 7.94 7.05
N CYS A 40 -17.50 9.25 6.99
CA CYS A 40 -16.77 9.92 5.92
C CYS A 40 -15.49 10.53 6.54
N PRO A 41 -14.32 9.89 6.36
CA PRO A 41 -13.07 10.41 6.88
C PRO A 41 -12.71 11.75 6.21
N VAL A 42 -12.15 12.68 6.99
CA VAL A 42 -11.53 13.87 6.42
C VAL A 42 -10.14 13.49 5.90
N VAL A 43 -9.91 13.67 4.61
CA VAL A 43 -8.63 13.35 3.96
C VAL A 43 -7.93 14.65 3.56
N SER A 44 -6.74 14.88 4.11
CA SER A 44 -5.85 15.93 3.64
C SER A 44 -5.11 15.42 2.42
N ALA A 45 -5.47 15.94 1.24
CA ALA A 45 -4.75 15.66 0.01
C ALA A 45 -3.31 16.22 0.07
N PHE A 46 -2.36 15.54 -0.56
CA PHE A 46 -0.95 15.96 -0.65
C PHE A 46 -0.30 16.34 0.70
N HIS A 47 -0.67 15.64 1.76
CA HIS A 47 -0.25 15.97 3.12
C HIS A 47 1.23 15.70 3.39
N THR A 48 1.79 14.65 2.79
CA THR A 48 3.17 14.23 3.05
C THR A 48 4.17 14.89 2.10
N LYS A 49 5.46 14.82 2.45
CA LYS A 49 6.56 15.25 1.57
C LYS A 49 6.52 14.59 0.19
N THR A 50 5.99 13.37 0.09
CA THR A 50 5.87 12.59 -1.14
C THR A 50 4.54 12.82 -1.86
N GLY A 51 3.68 13.72 -1.37
CA GLY A 51 2.39 14.01 -1.97
C GLY A 51 1.34 12.91 -1.72
N ARG A 52 1.57 12.02 -0.75
CA ARG A 52 0.54 11.07 -0.29
C ARG A 52 -0.48 11.79 0.57
N ASP A 53 -1.70 11.29 0.53
CA ASP A 53 -2.78 11.78 1.35
C ASP A 53 -2.66 11.30 2.79
N HIS A 54 -3.25 12.04 3.73
CA HIS A 54 -3.32 11.64 5.13
C HIS A 54 -4.75 11.78 5.64
N VAL A 55 -5.24 10.71 6.29
CA VAL A 55 -6.55 10.74 6.94
C VAL A 55 -6.42 11.41 8.30
N LEU A 56 -7.19 12.47 8.52
CA LEU A 56 -7.21 13.24 9.76
C LEU A 56 -8.17 12.62 10.79
N GLY A 57 -7.76 12.61 12.05
CA GLY A 57 -8.55 12.06 13.15
C GLY A 57 -8.60 10.53 13.18
N SER A 58 -9.60 9.98 13.87
CA SER A 58 -9.80 8.53 13.97
C SER A 58 -10.41 7.98 12.68
N SER A 59 -9.82 6.93 12.11
CA SER A 59 -10.26 6.34 10.83
C SER A 59 -10.13 4.82 10.80
N LEU A 60 -10.96 4.17 9.99
CA LEU A 60 -10.87 2.74 9.75
C LEU A 60 -9.54 2.35 9.08
N SER A 61 -8.95 3.23 8.26
CA SER A 61 -7.63 3.00 7.64
C SER A 61 -6.50 2.85 8.66
N GLN A 62 -6.65 3.43 9.86
CA GLN A 62 -5.69 3.28 10.95
C GLN A 62 -5.90 1.98 11.76
N VAL A 63 -7.07 1.34 11.63
CA VAL A 63 -7.39 0.08 12.31
C VAL A 63 -6.81 -1.09 11.50
N PRO A 64 -6.15 -2.09 12.13
CA PRO A 64 -5.66 -3.25 11.41
C PRO A 64 -6.77 -3.98 10.62
N LYS A 65 -6.49 -4.32 9.36
CA LYS A 65 -7.46 -4.91 8.41
C LYS A 65 -8.23 -6.13 8.96
N GLN A 66 -7.61 -6.93 9.83
CA GLN A 66 -8.25 -8.08 10.49
C GLN A 66 -9.51 -7.73 11.29
N TYR A 67 -9.69 -6.47 11.70
CA TYR A 67 -10.86 -6.01 12.43
C TYR A 67 -11.96 -5.44 11.51
N TRP A 68 -11.70 -5.23 10.23
CA TRP A 68 -12.60 -4.50 9.33
C TRP A 68 -13.91 -5.23 9.06
N LYS A 69 -13.87 -6.54 8.78
CA LYS A 69 -15.06 -7.39 8.58
C LYS A 69 -16.04 -7.37 9.76
N SER A 70 -15.55 -6.93 10.92
CA SER A 70 -16.30 -6.90 12.17
C SER A 70 -17.09 -5.61 12.39
N VAL A 71 -16.89 -4.62 11.52
CA VAL A 71 -17.50 -3.28 11.57
C VAL A 71 -18.06 -2.83 10.23
N LEU A 72 -17.57 -3.36 9.11
CA LEU A 72 -18.11 -3.12 7.78
C LEU A 72 -19.30 -4.06 7.53
N ASN A 73 -20.40 -3.49 7.06
CA ASN A 73 -21.55 -4.23 6.57
C ASN A 73 -22.07 -3.56 5.29
N PRO A 74 -21.96 -4.21 4.13
CA PRO A 74 -22.58 -3.71 2.91
C PRO A 74 -24.11 -3.59 3.04
N PRO A 75 -24.75 -2.69 2.28
CA PRO A 75 -26.19 -2.73 2.04
C PRO A 75 -26.61 -4.07 1.45
N GLN A 76 -27.89 -4.44 1.62
CA GLN A 76 -28.44 -5.64 0.99
C GLN A 76 -28.33 -5.55 -0.53
N GLY A 77 -27.98 -6.67 -1.17
CA GLY A 77 -27.72 -6.72 -2.62
C GLY A 77 -26.33 -6.22 -3.03
N SER A 78 -25.51 -5.69 -2.11
CA SER A 78 -24.16 -5.23 -2.41
C SER A 78 -23.07 -6.07 -1.72
N VAL A 79 -21.85 -5.97 -2.26
CA VAL A 79 -20.64 -6.63 -1.77
C VAL A 79 -19.52 -5.59 -1.64
N TYR A 80 -18.80 -5.59 -0.52
CA TYR A 80 -17.59 -4.77 -0.38
C TYR A 80 -16.36 -5.60 -0.77
N VAL A 81 -15.53 -5.04 -1.64
CA VAL A 81 -14.30 -5.68 -2.13
C VAL A 81 -13.12 -4.75 -1.88
N LEU A 82 -12.09 -5.26 -1.22
CA LEU A 82 -10.81 -4.56 -1.05
C LEU A 82 -9.85 -5.05 -2.14
N LEU A 83 -9.59 -4.18 -3.11
CA LEU A 83 -8.61 -4.39 -4.18
C LEU A 83 -7.26 -3.82 -3.74
N ASP A 84 -6.18 -4.56 -3.95
CA ASP A 84 -4.83 -4.19 -3.51
C ASP A 84 -3.82 -4.42 -4.63
N TYR A 85 -2.93 -3.45 -4.87
CA TYR A 85 -1.86 -3.63 -5.85
C TYR A 85 -0.83 -4.65 -5.35
N LYS A 86 -0.57 -5.66 -6.17
CA LYS A 86 0.49 -6.63 -5.87
C LYS A 86 1.85 -5.98 -6.02
N GLN A 87 2.56 -5.87 -4.90
CA GLN A 87 3.99 -5.56 -4.90
C GLN A 87 4.27 -4.18 -5.51
N GLN A 88 3.40 -3.19 -5.26
CA GLN A 88 3.43 -1.87 -5.90
C GLN A 88 4.82 -1.22 -5.83
N GLU A 89 5.32 -0.95 -4.62
CA GLU A 89 6.56 -0.20 -4.42
C GLU A 89 7.80 -0.84 -5.08
N PRO A 90 8.10 -2.15 -4.89
CA PRO A 90 9.25 -2.75 -5.55
C PRO A 90 9.10 -2.78 -7.08
N MET A 91 7.88 -2.86 -7.61
CA MET A 91 7.67 -2.84 -9.06
C MET A 91 7.78 -1.44 -9.66
N ILE A 92 7.34 -0.39 -8.95
CA ILE A 92 7.62 1.00 -9.34
C ILE A 92 9.14 1.23 -9.37
N ALA A 93 9.85 0.74 -8.34
CA ALA A 93 11.31 0.87 -8.29
C ALA A 93 12.00 0.08 -9.41
N ALA A 94 11.55 -1.15 -9.68
CA ALA A 94 12.07 -1.98 -10.77
C ALA A 94 11.82 -1.33 -12.13
N HIS A 95 10.63 -0.76 -12.36
CA HIS A 95 10.27 -0.10 -13.61
C HIS A 95 11.15 1.15 -13.84
N PHE A 96 11.21 2.07 -12.89
CA PHE A 96 12.06 3.27 -13.03
C PHE A 96 13.55 2.96 -13.20
N ALA A 97 14.02 1.87 -12.60
CA ALA A 97 15.40 1.43 -12.69
C ALA A 97 15.71 0.53 -13.91
N GLY A 98 14.70 0.11 -14.68
CA GLY A 98 14.87 -0.87 -15.75
C GLY A 98 15.37 -2.24 -15.27
N CYS A 99 14.98 -2.68 -14.06
CA CYS A 99 15.44 -3.94 -13.46
C CYS A 99 14.77 -5.15 -14.12
N GLN A 100 15.36 -5.63 -15.21
CA GLN A 100 14.82 -6.71 -16.05
C GLN A 100 14.49 -8.02 -15.31
N PRO A 101 15.30 -8.52 -14.34
CA PRO A 101 14.95 -9.74 -13.63
C PRO A 101 13.60 -9.65 -12.89
N LEU A 102 13.36 -8.54 -12.18
CA LEU A 102 12.12 -8.36 -11.43
C LEU A 102 10.92 -8.09 -12.35
N LEU A 103 11.12 -7.27 -13.40
CA LEU A 103 10.09 -6.98 -14.38
C LEU A 103 9.63 -8.25 -15.10
N SER A 104 10.57 -9.06 -15.58
CA SER A 104 10.27 -10.30 -16.30
C SER A 104 9.49 -11.31 -15.44
N TRP A 105 9.89 -11.50 -14.17
CA TRP A 105 9.14 -12.38 -13.27
C TRP A 105 7.73 -11.87 -13.04
N TYR A 106 7.56 -10.57 -12.81
CA TYR A 106 6.25 -9.99 -12.56
C TYR A 106 5.31 -10.09 -13.76
N GLU A 107 5.82 -9.88 -14.97
CA GLU A 107 5.07 -10.01 -16.24
C GLU A 107 4.62 -11.44 -16.52
N GLN A 108 5.41 -12.44 -16.08
CA GLN A 108 5.04 -13.86 -16.12
C GLN A 108 3.96 -14.23 -15.09
N GLY A 109 3.46 -13.27 -14.31
CA GLY A 109 2.46 -13.50 -13.26
C GLY A 109 3.05 -14.10 -11.98
N GLU A 110 4.38 -14.13 -11.86
CA GLU A 110 5.06 -14.75 -10.73
C GLU A 110 5.09 -13.82 -9.51
N ASP A 111 5.15 -14.44 -8.32
CA ASP A 111 5.41 -13.71 -7.09
C ASP A 111 6.91 -13.43 -6.96
N ILE A 112 7.33 -12.15 -7.01
CA ILE A 112 8.74 -11.79 -7.07
C ILE A 112 9.51 -12.27 -5.83
N TYR A 113 8.85 -12.39 -4.68
CA TYR A 113 9.47 -12.86 -3.45
C TYR A 113 9.71 -14.37 -3.50
N GLN A 114 8.77 -15.13 -4.07
CA GLN A 114 8.96 -16.56 -4.29
C GLN A 114 10.04 -16.83 -5.32
N LYS A 115 10.06 -16.09 -6.44
CA LYS A 115 11.13 -16.20 -7.45
C LYS A 115 12.47 -15.80 -6.88
N LEU A 116 12.53 -14.76 -6.06
CA LEU A 116 13.76 -14.36 -5.40
C LEU A 116 14.28 -15.49 -4.49
N ILE A 117 13.43 -16.14 -3.69
CA ILE A 117 13.79 -17.33 -2.89
C ILE A 117 14.38 -18.44 -3.76
N GLN A 118 13.71 -18.79 -4.87
CA GLN A 118 14.15 -19.84 -5.80
C GLN A 118 15.49 -19.50 -6.46
N PHE A 119 15.62 -18.29 -7.00
CA PHE A 119 16.79 -17.84 -7.74
C PHE A 119 18.04 -17.76 -6.87
N THR A 120 17.89 -17.27 -5.65
CA THR A 120 19.02 -17.03 -4.73
C THR A 120 19.35 -18.25 -3.86
N GLY A 121 18.53 -19.30 -3.88
CA GLY A 121 18.65 -20.45 -2.97
C GLY A 121 18.46 -20.06 -1.49
N ILE A 122 17.82 -18.92 -1.23
CA ILE A 122 17.66 -18.37 0.10
C ILE A 122 16.55 -19.13 0.85
N GLN A 123 16.90 -19.80 1.94
CA GLN A 123 15.93 -20.40 2.86
C GLN A 123 15.26 -19.32 3.73
N LEU A 124 14.28 -18.62 3.17
CA LEU A 124 13.39 -17.71 3.88
C LEU A 124 11.93 -18.02 3.52
N SER A 125 11.01 -17.70 4.42
CA SER A 125 9.60 -17.61 4.07
C SER A 125 9.37 -16.43 3.11
N ARG A 126 8.27 -16.46 2.38
CA ARG A 126 7.84 -15.36 1.51
C ARG A 126 7.81 -14.02 2.26
N GLU A 127 7.27 -13.99 3.47
CA GLU A 127 7.17 -12.77 4.28
C GLU A 127 8.55 -12.27 4.76
N GLN A 128 9.46 -13.18 5.15
CA GLN A 128 10.83 -12.79 5.47
C GLN A 128 11.56 -12.23 4.24
N CYS A 129 11.36 -12.84 3.07
CA CYS A 129 11.94 -12.35 1.82
C CYS A 129 11.39 -10.97 1.43
N LYS A 130 10.07 -10.77 1.57
CA LYS A 130 9.43 -9.46 1.41
C LYS A 130 10.03 -8.41 2.33
N GLN A 131 10.15 -8.72 3.63
CA GLN A 131 10.76 -7.82 4.60
C GLN A 131 12.24 -7.52 4.30
N LEU A 132 12.99 -8.50 3.78
CA LEU A 132 14.38 -8.32 3.36
C LEU A 132 14.48 -7.37 2.16
N LEU A 133 13.73 -7.60 1.09
CA LEU A 133 13.75 -6.77 -0.11
C LEU A 133 13.29 -5.34 0.21
N ILE A 134 12.13 -5.21 0.85
CA ILE A 134 11.58 -3.91 1.24
C ILE A 134 12.54 -3.18 2.17
N GLY A 135 13.05 -3.84 3.20
CA GLY A 135 13.99 -3.22 4.13
C GLY A 135 15.30 -2.82 3.44
N ARG A 136 15.76 -3.57 2.44
CA ARG A 136 16.93 -3.20 1.63
C ARG A 136 16.68 -1.95 0.80
N LEU A 137 15.53 -1.84 0.13
CA LEU A 137 15.12 -0.66 -0.64
C LEU A 137 15.01 0.59 0.25
N TYR A 138 14.47 0.43 1.46
CA TYR A 138 14.39 1.50 2.46
C TYR A 138 15.70 1.79 3.20
N GLY A 139 16.79 1.08 2.90
CA GLY A 139 18.09 1.29 3.52
C GLY A 139 18.15 0.91 5.00
N ILE A 140 17.30 -0.04 5.44
CA ILE A 140 17.36 -0.59 6.81
C ILE A 140 18.71 -1.28 7.00
N GLY A 141 19.40 -0.93 8.09
CA GLY A 141 20.69 -1.53 8.44
C GLY A 141 20.59 -3.04 8.67
N HIS A 142 21.67 -3.76 8.35
CA HIS A 142 21.72 -5.23 8.44
C HIS A 142 21.42 -5.79 9.84
N HIS A 143 21.73 -5.05 10.90
CA HIS A 143 21.38 -5.41 12.28
C HIS A 143 19.85 -5.43 12.49
N ALA A 144 19.19 -4.33 12.16
CA ALA A 144 17.74 -4.19 12.28
C ALA A 144 17.00 -5.17 11.34
N LEU A 145 17.55 -5.42 10.14
CA LEU A 145 17.03 -6.46 9.24
C LEU A 145 17.09 -7.84 9.90
N ALA A 146 18.23 -8.24 10.48
CA ALA A 146 18.40 -9.53 11.12
C ALA A 146 17.38 -9.79 12.23
N GLU A 147 17.15 -8.78 13.08
CA GLU A 147 16.13 -8.83 14.14
C GLU A 147 14.72 -8.92 13.54
N LYS A 148 14.42 -8.13 12.52
CA LYS A 148 13.10 -8.09 11.87
C LYS A 148 12.70 -9.41 11.22
N ILE A 149 13.63 -10.07 10.52
CA ILE A 149 13.35 -11.34 9.84
C ILE A 149 13.66 -12.57 10.70
N GLY A 150 14.26 -12.41 11.88
CA GLY A 150 14.55 -13.50 12.81
C GLY A 150 15.69 -14.43 12.34
N VAL A 151 16.74 -13.90 11.72
CA VAL A 151 17.91 -14.70 11.28
C VAL A 151 19.23 -14.11 11.77
N SER A 152 20.32 -14.88 11.73
CA SER A 152 21.62 -14.40 12.19
C SER A 152 22.17 -13.25 11.33
N ARG A 153 22.92 -12.33 11.96
CA ARG A 153 23.57 -11.20 11.28
C ARG A 153 24.49 -11.65 10.13
N ARG A 154 25.21 -12.75 10.34
CA ARG A 154 26.08 -13.35 9.31
C ARG A 154 25.24 -13.81 8.11
N ARG A 155 24.10 -14.46 8.36
CA ARG A 155 23.18 -14.89 7.30
C ARG A 155 22.69 -13.67 6.52
N VAL A 156 22.15 -12.63 7.18
CA VAL A 156 21.68 -11.41 6.50
C VAL A 156 22.74 -10.79 5.60
N LYS A 157 24.00 -10.68 6.04
CA LYS A 157 25.07 -10.15 5.19
C LYS A 157 25.23 -10.92 3.89
N VAL A 158 25.23 -12.25 3.95
CA VAL A 158 25.29 -13.11 2.75
C VAL A 158 24.06 -12.90 1.86
N LEU A 159 22.86 -12.86 2.45
CA LEU A 159 21.62 -12.64 1.71
C LEU A 159 21.62 -11.28 0.99
N LEU A 160 22.10 -10.23 1.64
CA LEU A 160 22.18 -8.89 1.07
C LEU A 160 23.17 -8.81 -0.09
N VAL A 161 24.27 -9.57 -0.04
CA VAL A 161 25.22 -9.64 -1.16
C VAL A 161 24.56 -10.25 -2.39
N GLU A 162 23.90 -11.40 -2.27
CA GLU A 162 23.22 -12.03 -3.40
C GLU A 162 22.06 -11.18 -3.92
N LEU A 163 21.27 -10.61 -3.02
CA LEU A 163 20.20 -9.70 -3.38
C LEU A 163 20.72 -8.47 -4.14
N SER A 164 21.83 -7.86 -3.67
CA SER A 164 22.39 -6.65 -4.26
C SER A 164 22.79 -6.84 -5.72
N LYS A 165 23.24 -8.03 -6.13
CA LYS A 165 23.57 -8.31 -7.53
C LYS A 165 22.33 -8.20 -8.42
N LEU A 166 21.19 -8.68 -7.94
CA LEU A 166 19.93 -8.70 -8.67
C LEU A 166 19.30 -7.31 -8.77
N ILE A 167 19.27 -6.59 -7.65
CA ILE A 167 18.63 -5.26 -7.56
C ILE A 167 19.60 -4.10 -7.77
N TRP A 168 20.82 -4.36 -8.25
CA TRP A 168 21.83 -3.34 -8.47
C TRP A 168 21.32 -2.15 -9.32
N PRO A 169 20.56 -2.36 -10.42
CA PRO A 169 19.98 -1.25 -11.17
C PRO A 169 19.08 -0.35 -10.31
N ILE A 170 18.31 -0.94 -9.39
CA ILE A 170 17.44 -0.21 -8.47
C ILE A 170 18.28 0.61 -7.49
N ASP A 171 19.31 0.01 -6.89
CA ASP A 171 20.21 0.76 -6.00
C ASP A 171 20.84 1.97 -6.68
N GLN A 172 21.33 1.80 -7.91
CA GLN A 172 21.89 2.89 -8.72
C GLN A 172 20.86 3.99 -8.98
N TYR A 173 19.65 3.63 -9.43
CA TYR A 173 18.58 4.58 -9.69
C TYR A 173 18.20 5.37 -8.43
N LEU A 174 18.01 4.70 -7.29
CA LEU A 174 17.61 5.35 -6.05
C LEU A 174 18.69 6.33 -5.56
N ASP A 175 19.96 5.96 -5.66
CA ASP A 175 21.08 6.82 -5.27
C ASP A 175 21.20 8.04 -6.19
N GLN A 176 21.18 7.84 -7.51
CA GLN A 176 21.23 8.93 -8.49
C GLN A 176 20.03 9.88 -8.35
N SER A 177 18.83 9.33 -8.14
CA SER A 177 17.62 10.11 -7.92
C SER A 177 17.71 10.97 -6.66
N ALA A 178 18.21 10.41 -5.55
CA ALA A 178 18.38 11.14 -4.30
C ALA A 178 19.37 12.31 -4.46
N ASP A 179 20.49 12.07 -5.13
CA ASP A 179 21.54 13.06 -5.35
C ASP A 179 21.05 14.16 -6.31
N ALA A 180 20.30 13.80 -7.36
CA ALA A 180 19.68 14.75 -8.28
C ALA A 180 18.62 15.63 -7.58
N ILE A 181 17.78 15.03 -6.72
CA ILE A 181 16.79 15.76 -5.92
C ILE A 181 17.48 16.75 -4.96
N ARG A 182 18.54 16.30 -4.26
CA ARG A 182 19.32 17.15 -3.36
C ARG A 182 19.97 18.31 -4.11
N HIS A 183 20.63 18.03 -5.23
CA HIS A 183 21.32 19.04 -6.02
C HIS A 183 20.35 20.10 -6.57
N ARG A 184 19.16 19.69 -7.01
CA ARG A 184 18.13 20.61 -7.54
C ARG A 184 17.39 21.38 -6.45
N GLY A 185 17.47 20.93 -5.19
CA GLY A 185 16.68 21.47 -4.07
C GLY A 185 15.17 21.22 -4.18
N ILE A 186 14.72 20.46 -5.17
CA ILE A 186 13.31 20.22 -5.47
C ILE A 186 13.12 18.77 -5.94
N ALA A 187 12.14 18.09 -5.36
CA ALA A 187 11.62 16.81 -5.85
C ALA A 187 10.30 17.03 -6.59
N ARG A 188 10.10 16.36 -7.73
CA ARG A 188 8.89 16.48 -8.57
C ARG A 188 8.35 15.12 -8.99
N SER A 189 7.04 14.95 -8.99
CA SER A 189 6.30 13.83 -9.62
C SER A 189 5.35 14.40 -10.68
N LEU A 190 4.37 13.61 -11.15
CA LEU A 190 3.40 14.10 -12.13
C LEU A 190 2.49 15.17 -11.53
N ASP A 191 1.99 14.94 -10.31
CA ASP A 191 0.99 15.80 -9.68
C ASP A 191 1.54 16.64 -8.52
N TRP A 192 2.81 16.41 -8.13
CA TRP A 192 3.34 16.98 -6.89
C TRP A 192 4.77 17.53 -7.01
N GLN A 193 5.05 18.57 -6.25
CA GLN A 193 6.38 19.13 -6.07
C GLN A 193 6.65 19.38 -4.59
N TYR A 194 7.86 19.04 -4.15
CA TYR A 194 8.34 19.28 -2.79
C TYR A 194 9.67 20.04 -2.81
N ALA A 195 9.75 21.14 -2.06
CA ALA A 195 10.99 21.86 -1.82
C ALA A 195 11.81 21.11 -0.75
N VAL A 196 13.02 20.69 -1.12
CA VAL A 196 13.90 19.88 -0.28
C VAL A 196 14.62 20.79 0.71
N SER A 197 14.67 20.36 1.96
CA SER A 197 15.39 21.03 3.04
C SER A 197 16.66 20.26 3.43
N ASP A 198 17.57 20.92 4.14
CA ASP A 198 18.77 20.26 4.67
C ASP A 198 18.44 19.18 5.72
N LEU A 199 17.27 19.26 6.35
CA LEU A 199 16.76 18.28 7.31
C LEU A 199 16.27 16.99 6.65
N ASP A 200 16.05 16.98 5.34
CA ASP A 200 15.65 15.77 4.64
C ASP A 200 16.79 14.76 4.64
N GLN A 201 16.54 13.55 5.12
CA GLN A 201 17.56 12.51 5.13
C GLN A 201 17.73 11.94 3.72
N ARG A 202 18.97 11.59 3.34
CA ARG A 202 19.24 10.97 2.03
C ARG A 202 18.39 9.72 1.77
N LEU A 203 18.15 8.89 2.80
CA LEU A 203 17.27 7.72 2.70
C LEU A 203 15.81 8.07 2.34
N SER A 204 15.30 9.20 2.84
CA SER A 204 13.97 9.70 2.46
C SER A 204 13.95 10.12 0.99
N LEU A 205 15.00 10.81 0.53
CA LEU A 205 15.12 11.23 -0.87
C LEU A 205 15.25 10.04 -1.83
N ARG A 206 15.99 8.99 -1.46
CA ARG A 206 16.09 7.74 -2.24
C ARG A 206 14.71 7.18 -2.58
N ASN A 207 13.80 7.15 -1.61
CA ASN A 207 12.49 6.54 -1.76
C ASN A 207 11.41 7.52 -2.25
N TRP A 208 11.74 8.81 -2.35
CA TRP A 208 10.76 9.86 -2.61
C TRP A 208 9.99 9.64 -3.91
N LYS A 209 10.70 9.32 -5.00
CA LYS A 209 10.09 9.07 -6.32
C LYS A 209 9.16 7.87 -6.32
N ILE A 210 9.51 6.80 -5.62
CA ILE A 210 8.70 5.58 -5.53
C ILE A 210 7.38 5.89 -4.81
N GLN A 211 7.48 6.60 -3.69
CA GLN A 211 6.33 6.98 -2.88
C GLN A 211 5.42 7.98 -3.58
N ALA A 212 6.00 8.95 -4.29
CA ALA A 212 5.25 9.95 -5.05
C ALA A 212 4.53 9.34 -6.25
N ALA A 213 5.18 8.41 -6.98
CA ALA A 213 4.51 7.65 -8.04
C ALA A 213 3.33 6.83 -7.50
N GLY A 214 3.47 6.19 -6.34
CA GLY A 214 2.35 5.50 -5.69
C GLY A 214 1.19 6.45 -5.32
N ALA A 215 1.48 7.72 -5.01
CA ALA A 215 0.45 8.73 -4.79
C ALA A 215 -0.21 9.18 -6.11
N ASP A 216 0.58 9.37 -7.17
CA ASP A 216 0.09 9.70 -8.52
C ASP A 216 -0.84 8.60 -9.05
N ILE A 217 -0.50 7.32 -8.80
CA ILE A 217 -1.33 6.16 -9.14
C ILE A 217 -2.63 6.17 -8.34
N LEU A 218 -2.57 6.47 -7.03
CA LEU A 218 -3.75 6.49 -6.18
C LEU A 218 -4.79 7.51 -6.66
N ARG A 219 -4.38 8.72 -7.03
CA ARG A 219 -5.29 9.75 -7.55
C ARG A 219 -5.97 9.34 -8.85
N ARG A 220 -5.19 8.81 -9.81
CA ARG A 220 -5.71 8.30 -11.08
C ARG A 220 -6.63 7.10 -10.87
N ALA A 221 -6.32 6.23 -9.91
CA ALA A 221 -7.16 5.09 -9.54
C ALA A 221 -8.53 5.56 -9.03
N CYS A 222 -8.58 6.57 -8.15
CA CYS A 222 -9.83 7.16 -7.69
C CYS A 222 -10.65 7.73 -8.87
N GLN A 223 -10.02 8.47 -9.78
CA GLN A 223 -10.68 9.03 -10.97
C GLN A 223 -11.23 7.93 -11.89
N ARG A 224 -10.43 6.92 -12.21
CA ARG A 224 -10.84 5.84 -13.11
C ARG A 224 -11.93 4.94 -12.51
N LEU A 225 -11.95 4.75 -11.20
CA LEU A 225 -13.04 4.05 -10.52
C LEU A 225 -14.35 4.85 -10.62
N ASP A 226 -14.29 6.17 -10.46
CA ASP A 226 -15.43 7.07 -10.64
C ASP A 226 -15.95 7.06 -12.08
N GLU A 227 -15.06 7.18 -13.07
CA GLU A 227 -15.39 7.06 -14.51
C GLU A 227 -16.04 5.71 -14.87
N ALA A 228 -15.60 4.64 -14.21
CA ALA A 228 -16.17 3.30 -14.37
C ALA A 228 -17.49 3.10 -13.61
N ASN A 229 -18.01 4.12 -12.92
CA ASN A 229 -19.17 4.06 -12.03
C ASN A 229 -19.03 3.00 -10.93
N ILE A 230 -17.82 2.83 -10.39
CA ILE A 230 -17.54 1.93 -9.27
C ILE A 230 -17.42 2.76 -7.98
N PRO A 231 -18.39 2.65 -7.04
CA PRO A 231 -18.34 3.40 -5.79
C PRO A 231 -17.11 3.05 -4.95
N LEU A 232 -16.19 4.01 -4.80
CA LEU A 232 -15.05 3.94 -3.90
C LEU A 232 -15.45 4.41 -2.49
N LEU A 233 -15.22 3.55 -1.49
CA LEU A 233 -15.62 3.81 -0.10
C LEU A 233 -14.45 4.28 0.77
N LEU A 234 -13.26 3.71 0.55
CA LEU A 234 -12.08 3.97 1.36
C LEU A 234 -10.82 3.61 0.58
N THR A 235 -9.83 4.49 0.64
CA THR A 235 -8.45 4.14 0.26
C THR A 235 -7.63 3.83 1.49
N ASN A 236 -6.76 2.83 1.41
CA ASN A 236 -5.80 2.51 2.45
C ASN A 236 -4.47 2.10 1.83
N HIS A 237 -3.47 2.99 1.92
CA HIS A 237 -2.19 2.85 1.22
C HIS A 237 -2.37 2.65 -0.29
N ASP A 238 -2.16 1.44 -0.78
CA ASP A 238 -2.28 0.97 -2.16
C ASP A 238 -3.51 0.08 -2.39
N SER A 239 -4.43 0.07 -1.42
CA SER A 239 -5.70 -0.66 -1.49
C SER A 239 -6.93 0.25 -1.55
N PHE A 240 -7.97 -0.24 -2.24
CA PHE A 240 -9.20 0.46 -2.58
C PHE A 240 -10.39 -0.42 -2.18
N LEU A 241 -11.15 0.03 -1.19
CA LEU A 241 -12.40 -0.61 -0.79
C LEU A 241 -13.52 -0.06 -1.67
N VAL A 242 -14.08 -0.90 -2.52
CA VAL A 242 -15.17 -0.56 -3.43
C VAL A 242 -16.46 -1.28 -3.05
N ARG A 243 -17.61 -0.66 -3.35
CA ARG A 243 -18.92 -1.33 -3.31
C ARG A 243 -19.27 -1.83 -4.70
N LEU A 244 -19.55 -3.11 -4.81
CA LEU A 244 -20.05 -3.74 -6.04
C LEU A 244 -21.47 -4.26 -5.81
N GLU A 245 -22.25 -4.38 -6.87
CA GLU A 245 -23.56 -5.03 -6.81
C GLU A 245 -23.43 -6.53 -6.97
N GLN A 246 -24.16 -7.30 -6.15
CA GLN A 246 -24.07 -8.76 -6.11
C GLN A 246 -24.47 -9.41 -7.43
N GLU A 247 -25.48 -8.85 -8.10
CA GLU A 247 -25.96 -9.34 -9.40
C GLU A 247 -24.97 -9.09 -10.55
N GLN A 248 -24.12 -8.07 -10.42
CA GLN A 248 -23.15 -7.66 -11.45
C GLN A 248 -21.70 -7.85 -10.99
N PHE A 249 -21.49 -8.69 -9.98
CA PHE A 249 -20.23 -8.75 -9.24
C PHE A 249 -19.02 -8.98 -10.14
N GLU A 250 -19.08 -9.96 -11.04
CA GLU A 250 -17.96 -10.31 -11.92
C GLU A 250 -17.60 -9.17 -12.88
N ASP A 251 -18.59 -8.58 -13.56
CA ASP A 251 -18.39 -7.46 -14.49
C ASP A 251 -17.85 -6.22 -13.78
N GLN A 252 -18.45 -5.83 -12.66
CA GLN A 252 -18.00 -4.66 -11.91
C GLN A 252 -16.62 -4.89 -11.27
N ARG A 253 -16.31 -6.11 -10.82
CA ARG A 253 -14.97 -6.47 -10.35
C ARG A 253 -13.96 -6.28 -11.46
N ASP A 254 -14.22 -6.80 -12.65
CA ASP A 254 -13.29 -6.73 -13.78
C ASP A 254 -13.09 -5.30 -14.25
N LYS A 255 -14.16 -4.47 -14.27
CA LYS A 255 -14.08 -3.03 -14.49
C LYS A 255 -13.22 -2.33 -13.45
N ALA A 256 -13.43 -2.62 -12.17
CA ALA A 256 -12.65 -2.02 -11.09
C ALA A 256 -11.17 -2.42 -11.17
N VAL A 257 -10.87 -3.69 -11.42
CA VAL A 257 -9.50 -4.18 -11.61
C VAL A 257 -8.87 -3.50 -12.83
N ASN A 258 -9.58 -3.38 -13.94
CA ASN A 258 -9.08 -2.71 -15.14
C ASN A 258 -8.81 -1.21 -14.88
N ALA A 259 -9.70 -0.53 -14.17
CA ALA A 259 -9.53 0.88 -13.80
C ALA A 259 -8.23 1.09 -13.00
N LEU A 260 -7.95 0.23 -12.03
CA LEU A 260 -6.69 0.26 -11.26
C LEU A 260 -5.48 -0.04 -12.16
N ARG A 261 -5.55 -1.08 -13.00
CA ARG A 261 -4.46 -1.42 -13.93
C ARG A 261 -4.11 -0.25 -14.86
N CYS A 262 -5.12 0.40 -15.44
CA CYS A 262 -4.95 1.58 -16.28
C CYS A 262 -4.35 2.76 -15.49
N ALA A 263 -4.79 2.99 -14.25
CA ALA A 263 -4.23 4.06 -13.40
C ALA A 263 -2.73 3.88 -13.14
N ALA A 264 -2.27 2.64 -12.96
CA ALA A 264 -0.84 2.34 -12.85
C ALA A 264 -0.11 2.61 -14.17
N ALA A 265 -0.67 2.14 -15.29
CA ALA A 265 -0.07 2.32 -16.61
C ALA A 265 0.07 3.80 -17.01
N ASP A 266 -0.85 4.67 -16.63
CA ASP A 266 -0.77 6.12 -16.88
C ASP A 266 0.43 6.80 -16.21
N VAL A 267 0.92 6.24 -15.10
CA VAL A 267 2.04 6.79 -14.32
C VAL A 267 3.36 6.13 -14.69
N LEU A 268 3.31 4.86 -15.11
CA LEU A 268 4.47 4.02 -15.35
C LEU A 268 4.66 3.74 -16.85
N ASP A 269 4.39 4.74 -17.71
CA ASP A 269 4.65 4.69 -19.15
C ASP A 269 4.14 3.41 -19.83
N GLY A 270 2.92 2.99 -19.50
CA GLY A 270 2.27 1.78 -20.02
C GLY A 270 2.49 0.50 -19.20
N PHE A 271 3.40 0.51 -18.22
CA PHE A 271 3.61 -0.63 -17.32
C PHE A 271 2.47 -0.75 -16.30
N SER A 272 1.68 -1.82 -16.43
CA SER A 272 0.55 -2.08 -15.54
C SER A 272 0.95 -2.88 -14.31
N LEU A 273 0.47 -2.47 -13.14
CA LEU A 273 0.55 -3.26 -11.91
C LEU A 273 -0.59 -4.28 -11.85
N ASN A 274 -0.30 -5.46 -11.31
CA ASN A 274 -1.28 -6.49 -11.01
C ASN A 274 -2.07 -6.14 -9.74
N VAL A 275 -3.34 -6.53 -9.72
CA VAL A 275 -4.27 -6.27 -8.62
C VAL A 275 -4.77 -7.61 -8.05
N SER A 276 -4.94 -7.69 -6.73
CA SER A 276 -5.59 -8.81 -6.05
C SER A 276 -6.78 -8.35 -5.24
N ILE A 277 -7.72 -9.28 -5.02
CA ILE A 277 -8.72 -9.13 -3.97
C ILE A 277 -8.10 -9.59 -2.64
N GLU A 278 -7.99 -8.67 -1.69
CA GLU A 278 -7.53 -8.97 -0.33
C GLU A 278 -8.69 -9.32 0.61
N MET A 279 -9.86 -8.72 0.36
CA MET A 279 -11.04 -8.94 1.18
C MET A 279 -12.31 -8.88 0.32
N THR A 280 -13.20 -9.84 0.52
CA THR A 280 -14.60 -9.78 0.10
C THR A 280 -15.48 -9.88 1.33
N GLN A 281 -16.48 -9.01 1.42
CA GLN A 281 -17.45 -8.97 2.51
C GLN A 281 -18.85 -8.83 1.92
N HIS A 282 -19.72 -9.78 2.22
CA HIS A 282 -21.14 -9.73 1.85
C HIS A 282 -21.96 -9.09 2.99
N ALA A 283 -23.15 -8.62 2.65
CA ALA A 283 -24.13 -8.19 3.63
C ALA A 283 -24.41 -9.31 4.65
N GLN A 284 -24.41 -8.97 5.93
CA GLN A 284 -24.80 -9.86 7.00
C GLN A 284 -26.22 -9.52 7.44
N GLU A 285 -27.07 -10.53 7.62
CA GLU A 285 -28.35 -10.36 8.32
C GLU A 285 -28.07 -9.93 9.76
N LYS A 286 -28.70 -8.83 10.19
CA LYS A 286 -28.48 -8.21 11.51
C LYS A 286 -29.27 -8.92 12.61
#